data_AF-A0A523AEI0-F1
#
_entry.id   AF-A0A523AEI0-F1
#
_cell.length_a   1.000
_cell.length_b   1.000
_cell.length_c   1.000
_cell.angle_alpha   90.00
_cell.angle_beta   90.00
_cell.angle_gamma   90.00
#
_symmetry.space_group_name_H-M   'P 1'
#
loop_
_entity.id
_entity.type
_entity.pdbx_description
1 polymer ?
#
loop_
_entity_poly.entity_id
_entity_poly.type
_entity_poly.pdbx_seq_one_letter_code
_entity_poly.pdbx_strand_id
1 'polypeptide(L)' 'MEIVCKICNKKIPVDARFGIQECGCGAYYRMSRDFSNRWVFAGFGKATKEKTKEEIETKEEKEKYQVQKLRKKKS' A
#
# COMPACT_ATOMS: atom_id res chain seq x y z
N MET A 1 -9.62 5.64 12.68
CA MET A 1 -9.91 4.27 12.19
C MET A 1 -8.84 3.37 12.78
N GLU A 2 -9.20 2.26 13.40
CA GLU A 2 -8.24 1.29 13.94
C GLU A 2 -8.46 -0.04 13.24
N ILE A 3 -7.39 -0.71 12.81
CA ILE A 3 -7.47 -2.06 12.24
C ILE A 3 -7.05 -3.05 13.31
N VAL A 4 -7.90 -4.03 13.60
CA VAL A 4 -7.54 -5.15 14.47
C VAL A 4 -6.97 -6.26 13.60
N CYS A 5 -5.75 -6.69 13.91
CA CYS A 5 -5.09 -7.73 13.14
C CYS A 5 -5.81 -9.07 13.32
N LYS A 6 -6.30 -9.69 12.24
CA LYS A 6 -6.99 -11.01 12.31
C LYS A 6 -6.07 -12.18 12.69
N ILE A 7 -4.75 -11.97 12.69
CA ILE A 7 -3.77 -13.04 12.99
C ILE A 7 -3.36 -13.00 14.46
N CYS A 8 -2.99 -11.82 14.97
CA CYS A 8 -2.43 -11.68 16.33
C CYS A 8 -3.26 -10.78 17.25
N ASN A 9 -4.45 -10.35 16.81
CA ASN A 9 -5.38 -9.48 17.53
C ASN A 9 -4.79 -8.15 18.03
N LYS A 10 -3.61 -7.76 17.54
CA LYS A 10 -3.02 -6.45 17.84
C LYS A 10 -3.72 -5.36 17.07
N LYS A 11 -3.88 -4.20 17.71
CA LYS A 11 -4.33 -2.98 17.06
C LYS A 11 -3.21 -2.40 16.21
N ILE A 12 -3.54 -2.07 14.97
CA ILE A 12 -2.63 -1.45 14.01
C ILE A 12 -3.09 0.00 13.85
N PRO A 13 -2.20 0.99 14.11
CA PRO A 13 -2.52 2.38 13.83
C PRO A 13 -2.68 2.55 12.32
N VAL A 14 -3.75 3.20 11.91
CA VAL A 14 -3.98 3.52 10.49
C VAL A 14 -3.28 4.83 10.17
N ASP A 15 -2.23 4.78 9.35
CA ASP A 15 -1.62 5.96 8.78
C ASP A 15 -2.41 6.45 7.55
N ALA A 16 -3.03 7.63 7.65
CA ALA A 16 -3.85 8.19 6.58
C ALA A 16 -3.06 8.62 5.32
N ARG A 17 -1.71 8.58 5.37
CA ARG A 17 -0.84 8.87 4.22
C ARG A 17 -0.63 7.65 3.33
N PHE A 18 -0.74 6.44 3.89
CA PHE A 18 -0.43 5.19 3.19
C PHE A 18 -1.66 4.30 3.06
N GLY A 19 -1.92 3.78 1.87
CA GLY A 19 -2.99 2.81 1.63
C GLY A 19 -2.67 1.40 2.11
N ILE A 20 -1.55 1.19 2.81
CA ILE A 20 -1.12 -0.12 3.31
C ILE A 20 -0.71 0.04 4.76
N GLN A 21 -1.27 -0.80 5.63
CA GLN A 21 -0.96 -0.85 7.05
C GLN A 21 -0.38 -2.22 7.38
N GLU A 22 0.82 -2.26 7.95
CA GLU A 22 1.51 -3.51 8.27
C GLU A 22 1.42 -3.84 9.76
N CYS A 23 1.17 -5.11 10.04
CA CYS A 23 1.25 -5.68 11.37
C CYS A 23 2.61 -6.38 11.53
N GLY A 24 3.26 -6.21 12.68
CA GLY A 24 4.54 -6.89 12.98
C GLY A 24 4.50 -8.43 12.96
N CYS A 25 3.33 -9.06 12.82
CA CYS A 25 3.19 -10.50 12.57
C CYS A 25 3.35 -10.89 11.09
N GLY A 26 3.61 -9.93 10.19
CA GLY A 26 3.71 -10.14 8.75
C GLY A 26 2.36 -10.12 8.02
N ALA A 27 1.28 -9.62 8.65
CA ALA A 27 0.06 -9.29 7.91
C ALA A 27 0.14 -7.86 7.39
N TYR A 28 -0.41 -7.61 6.21
CA TYR A 28 -0.64 -6.25 5.72
C TYR A 28 -2.11 -6.07 5.35
N TYR A 29 -2.60 -4.85 5.53
CA TYR A 29 -3.98 -4.45 5.33
C TYR A 29 -4.00 -3.36 4.29
N ARG A 30 -4.64 -3.64 3.16
CA ARG A 30 -4.83 -2.69 2.07
C ARG A 30 -6.08 -1.87 2.33
N MET A 31 -5.92 -0.56 2.14
CA MET A 31 -6.95 0.44 2.21
C MET A 31 -7.00 1.17 0.86
N SER A 32 -8.19 1.41 0.36
CA SER A 32 -8.43 2.21 -0.84
C SER A 32 -9.28 3.42 -0.47
N ARG A 33 -9.27 4.44 -1.32
CA ARG A 33 -10.24 5.53 -1.19
C ARG A 33 -11.50 5.19 -1.96
N ASP A 34 -12.65 5.38 -1.33
CA ASP A 34 -13.93 5.29 -2.00
C ASP A 34 -14.21 6.56 -2.83
N PHE A 35 -15.37 6.61 -3.50
CA PHE A 35 -15.82 7.77 -4.27
C PHE A 35 -16.01 9.04 -3.43
N SER A 36 -16.15 8.89 -2.10
CA SER A 36 -16.24 10.01 -1.14
C SER A 36 -14.87 10.40 -0.57
N ASN A 37 -13.77 9.91 -1.16
CA ASN A 37 -12.40 10.16 -0.72
C ASN A 37 -12.12 9.67 0.71
N ARG A 38 -12.93 8.74 1.23
CA ARG A 38 -12.77 8.12 2.55
C ARG A 38 -11.98 6.83 2.39
N TRP A 39 -11.11 6.59 3.36
CA TRP A 39 -10.39 5.33 3.39
C TRP A 39 -11.32 4.18 3.79
N VAL A 40 -11.37 3.15 2.95
CA VAL A 40 -12.14 1.93 3.14
C VAL A 40 -11.22 0.73 3.09
N PHE A 41 -11.59 -0.33 3.82
CA PHE A 41 -10.85 -1.58 3.80
C PHE A 41 -11.00 -2.28 2.44
N ALA A 42 -9.88 -2.54 1.77
CA ALA A 42 -9.83 -3.14 0.43
C ALA A 42 -9.40 -4.61 0.46
N GLY A 43 -8.73 -5.07 1.52
CA GLY A 43 -8.31 -6.46 1.66
C GLY A 43 -7.16 -6.64 2.64
N PHE A 44 -6.82 -7.88 2.97
CA PHE A 44 -5.66 -8.21 3.80
C PHE A 44 -4.88 -9.37 3.19
N GLY A 45 -3.60 -9.46 3.51
CA GLY A 45 -2.73 -10.56 3.09
C GLY A 45 -1.63 -10.85 4.11
N LYS A 46 -0.94 -11.98 3.96
CA LYS A 46 0.33 -12.25 4.63
C LYS A 46 1.47 -11.82 3.73
N ALA A 47 2.29 -10.89 4.19
CA ALA A 47 3.59 -10.62 3.62
C ALA A 47 4.56 -11.71 4.10
N THR A 48 4.94 -12.59 3.21
CA THR A 48 6.26 -13.23 3.30
C THR A 48 7.29 -12.10 3.13
N LYS A 49 8.12 -11.85 4.15
CA LYS A 49 9.03 -10.70 4.28
C LYS A 49 9.88 -10.36 3.04
N GLU A 50 10.07 -11.29 2.11
CA GLU A 50 10.80 -11.08 0.86
C GLU A 50 10.02 -10.31 -0.21
N LYS A 51 8.69 -10.45 -0.31
CA LYS A 51 7.93 -9.87 -1.45
C LYS A 51 7.63 -8.37 -1.34
N THR A 52 7.66 -7.79 -0.15
CA THR A 52 7.21 -6.40 0.06
C THR A 52 8.22 -5.37 -0.46
N LYS A 53 9.53 -5.66 -0.43
CA LYS A 53 10.55 -4.75 -0.98
C LYS A 53 10.48 -4.69 -2.51
N GLU A 54 10.38 -5.84 -3.18
CA GLU A 54 10.28 -5.90 -4.64
C GLU A 54 9.02 -5.18 -5.15
N GLU A 55 7.87 -5.33 -4.50
CA GLU A 55 6.63 -4.72 -4.98
C GLU A 55 6.58 -3.19 -4.81
N ILE A 56 7.32 -2.64 -3.82
CA ILE A 56 7.47 -1.19 -3.60
C ILE A 56 8.45 -0.59 -4.62
N GLU A 57 9.62 -1.22 -4.85
CA GLU A 57 10.58 -0.76 -5.86
C GLU A 57 9.99 -0.76 -7.28
N THR A 58 9.21 -1.79 -7.62
CA THR A 58 8.61 -1.92 -8.96
C THR A 58 7.60 -0.80 -9.28
N LYS A 59 6.95 -0.21 -8.26
CA LYS A 59 6.00 0.91 -8.46
C LYS A 59 6.72 2.23 -8.68
N GLU A 60 7.80 2.52 -7.96
CA GLU A 60 8.57 3.75 -8.15
C GLU A 60 9.27 3.81 -9.52
N GLU A 61 9.78 2.68 -10.03
CA GLU A 61 10.39 2.63 -11.36
C GLU A 61 9.39 2.87 -12.49
N LYS A 62 8.18 2.31 -12.38
CA LYS A 62 7.11 2.51 -13.38
C LYS A 62 6.67 3.96 -13.46
N GLU A 63 6.61 4.66 -12.34
CA GLU A 63 6.23 6.08 -12.30
C GLU A 63 7.30 6.97 -12.97
N LYS A 64 8.59 6.72 -12.67
CA LYS A 64 9.71 7.43 -13.30
C LYS A 64 9.77 7.23 -14.82
N TYR A 65 9.54 6.01 -15.30
CA TYR A 65 9.56 5.72 -16.74
C TYR A 65 8.42 6.41 -17.51
N GLN A 66 7.22 6.48 -16.94
CA GLN A 66 6.10 7.17 -17.57
C GLN A 66 6.33 8.69 -17.68
N VAL A 67 6.89 9.31 -16.64
CA VAL A 67 7.23 10.75 -16.66
C VAL A 67 8.28 11.07 -17.72
N GLN A 68 9.29 10.22 -17.91
CA GLN A 68 10.30 10.43 -18.95
C GLN A 68 9.75 10.28 -20.38
N LYS A 69 8.86 9.31 -20.62
CA LYS A 69 8.18 9.14 -21.93
C LYS A 69 7.34 10.37 -22.31
N LEU A 70 6.68 11.00 -21.33
CA LEU A 70 5.88 12.21 -21.57
C LEU A 70 6.73 13.43 -21.93
N ARG A 71 7.94 13.56 -21.37
CA ARG A 71 8.89 14.64 -21.70
C ARG A 71 9.44 14.55 -23.12
N LYS A 72 9.68 13.33 -23.64
CA LYS A 72 10.19 13.13 -25.01
C LYS A 72 9.15 13.35 -26.12
N LYS A 73 7.84 13.26 -25.82
CA LYS A 73 6.77 13.48 -26.81
C LYS A 73 6.40 14.96 -27.04
N LYS A 74 6.96 15.87 -26.25
CA LYS A 74 6.67 17.31 -26.30
C LYS A 74 7.80 18.15 -26.91
N SER A 75 8.84 17.50 -27.43
CA SER A 75 9.96 18.15 -28.12
C SER A 75 9.94 17.85 -29.61
#